data_AF-A0A1W1WP69-F1
#
_entry.id   AF-A0A1W1WP69-F1
#
_cell.length_a   1.000
_cell.length_b   1.000
_cell.length_c   1.000
_cell.angle_alpha   90.00
_cell.angle_beta   90.00
_cell.angle_gamma   90.00
#
_symmetry.space_group_name_H-M   'P 1'
#
loop_
_entity.id
_entity.type
_entity.pdbx_description
1 polymer ?
#
loop_
_entity_poly.entity_id
_entity_poly.type
_entity_poly.pdbx_seq_one_letter_code
_entity_poly.pdbx_strand_id
1 'polypeptide(L)'
;MTSSVWPALTTPWGTITPTGTRASGLTYANIPVTPTGVTITVMVYDDHGVWAWWSADHTRGGSGFRSLDAALTHLCQLLHQHFGTPCTPTRSSEF
;
A
#
# COMPACT_ATOMS: atom_id res chain seq x y z
N MET A 1 -6.33 -20.86 5.88
CA MET A 1 -6.43 -19.46 5.43
C MET A 1 -5.23 -18.74 6.01
N THR A 2 -4.23 -18.42 5.21
CA THR A 2 -3.02 -17.75 5.69
C THR A 2 -3.36 -16.29 5.96
N SER A 3 -3.50 -15.95 7.24
CA SER A 3 -3.52 -14.57 7.70
C SER A 3 -2.32 -13.84 7.10
N SER A 4 -2.57 -12.78 6.33
CA SER A 4 -1.46 -11.95 5.86
C SER A 4 -0.93 -11.17 7.07
N VAL A 5 0.27 -11.53 7.54
CA VAL A 5 1.02 -10.86 8.61
C VAL A 5 1.42 -9.42 8.22
N TRP A 6 1.14 -9.02 6.98
CA TRP A 6 1.47 -7.73 6.42
C TRP A 6 0.38 -6.70 6.73
N PRO A 7 0.75 -5.42 6.96
CA PRO A 7 -0.20 -4.34 7.15
C PRO A 7 -1.13 -4.19 5.94
N ALA A 8 -2.43 -4.13 6.22
CA ALA A 8 -3.46 -3.75 5.26
C ALA A 8 -3.49 -2.22 5.08
N LEU A 9 -4.17 -1.75 4.04
CA LEU A 9 -4.49 -0.34 3.84
C LEU A 9 -5.98 -0.13 4.04
N THR A 10 -6.37 0.76 4.95
CA THR A 10 -7.77 1.13 5.16
C THR A 10 -8.06 2.47 4.48
N THR A 11 -9.11 2.49 3.66
CA THR A 11 -9.67 3.67 2.99
C THR A 11 -11.14 3.82 3.40
N PRO A 12 -11.81 4.96 3.13
CA PRO A 12 -13.25 5.12 3.36
C PRO A 12 -14.13 4.08 2.67
N TRP A 13 -13.62 3.46 1.61
CA TRP A 13 -14.37 2.54 0.77
C TRP A 13 -14.06 1.06 1.05
N GLY A 14 -13.08 0.79 1.91
CA GLY A 14 -12.76 -0.57 2.31
C GLY A 14 -11.31 -0.76 2.76
N THR A 15 -11.03 -1.97 3.23
CA THR A 15 -9.70 -2.43 3.62
C THR A 15 -9.09 -3.29 2.52
N ILE A 16 -7.84 -3.00 2.16
CA ILE A 16 -7.07 -3.67 1.12
C ILE A 16 -5.96 -4.45 1.79
N THR A 17 -6.07 -5.78 1.76
CA THR A 17 -5.04 -6.68 2.24
C THR A 17 -4.03 -6.92 1.13
N PRO A 18 -2.72 -6.80 1.39
CA PRO A 18 -1.71 -7.11 0.38
C PRO A 18 -1.69 -8.60 0.07
N THR A 19 -1.25 -8.93 -1.14
CA THR A 19 -0.90 -10.28 -1.55
C THR A 19 0.59 -10.35 -1.87
N GLY A 20 1.20 -11.53 -1.70
CA GLY A 20 2.63 -11.74 -1.97
C GLY A 20 3.48 -11.88 -0.72
N THR A 21 4.79 -11.74 -0.91
CA THR A 21 5.81 -11.99 0.11
C THR A 21 6.85 -10.88 0.09
N ARG A 22 7.65 -10.77 1.16
CA ARG A 22 8.76 -9.80 1.18
C ARG A 22 9.73 -9.97 0.01
N ALA A 23 10.03 -11.21 -0.39
CA ALA A 23 10.98 -11.50 -1.46
C ALA A 23 10.44 -11.14 -2.85
N SER A 24 9.13 -11.25 -3.06
CA SER A 24 8.46 -10.96 -4.34
C SER A 24 7.83 -9.56 -4.40
N GLY A 25 7.82 -8.84 -3.28
CA GLY A 25 6.99 -7.66 -3.08
C GLY A 25 5.55 -7.98 -2.66
N LEU A 26 4.95 -6.99 -2.01
CA LEU A 26 3.58 -6.94 -1.53
C LEU A 26 2.74 -6.13 -2.49
N THR A 27 1.69 -6.74 -3.04
CA THR A 27 0.78 -6.10 -4.00
C THR A 27 -0.52 -5.72 -3.31
N TYR A 28 -0.81 -4.43 -3.30
CA TYR A 28 -2.07 -3.84 -2.88
C TYR A 28 -2.89 -3.54 -4.14
N ALA A 29 -3.75 -4.48 -4.51
CA ALA A 29 -4.58 -4.37 -5.70
C ALA A 29 -5.87 -3.59 -5.42
N ASN A 30 -6.37 -2.90 -6.44
CA ASN A 30 -7.68 -2.25 -6.43
C ASN A 30 -7.89 -1.25 -5.28
N ILE A 31 -6.86 -0.48 -4.90
CA ILE A 31 -7.00 0.60 -3.92
C ILE A 31 -7.92 1.66 -4.53
N PRO A 32 -9.12 1.90 -3.97
CA PRO A 32 -10.01 2.93 -4.47
C PRO A 32 -9.40 4.31 -4.17
N VAL A 33 -9.28 5.14 -5.20
CA VAL A 33 -8.72 6.51 -5.11
C VAL A 33 -9.75 7.60 -5.43
N THR A 34 -10.93 7.24 -5.95
CA THR A 34 -12.03 8.19 -6.13
C THR A 34 -13.36 7.58 -5.70
N PRO A 35 -14.36 8.40 -5.32
CA PRO A 35 -15.72 7.93 -5.06
C PRO A 35 -16.37 7.25 -6.29
N THR A 36 -15.89 7.56 -7.48
CA THR A 36 -16.40 7.06 -8.77
C THR A 36 -15.87 5.68 -9.14
N GLY A 37 -15.02 5.07 -8.30
CA GLY A 37 -14.53 3.71 -8.49
C GLY A 37 -13.24 3.60 -9.31
N VAL A 38 -12.50 4.69 -9.51
CA VAL A 38 -11.14 4.58 -10.05
C VAL A 38 -10.27 3.93 -8.99
N THR A 39 -9.55 2.89 -9.39
CA THR A 39 -8.65 2.16 -8.51
C THR A 39 -7.22 2.22 -9.02
N ILE A 40 -6.27 2.05 -8.10
CA ILE A 40 -4.88 1.84 -8.43
C ILE A 40 -4.40 0.52 -7.84
N THR A 41 -3.39 -0.05 -8.48
CA THR A 41 -2.64 -1.18 -7.91
C THR A 41 -1.24 -0.69 -7.59
N VAL A 42 -0.73 -1.06 -6.42
CA VAL A 42 0.60 -0.66 -5.94
C VAL A 42 1.37 -1.90 -5.51
N MET A 43 2.65 -1.95 -5.87
CA MET A 43 3.59 -2.93 -5.37
C MET A 43 4.57 -2.26 -4.42
N VAL A 44 4.76 -2.85 -3.24
CA VAL A 44 5.67 -2.38 -2.18
C VAL A 44 6.71 -3.48 -1.94
N TYR A 45 7.99 -3.17 -1.99
CA TYR A 45 9.05 -4.17 -1.94
C TYR A 45 10.30 -3.68 -1.20
N ASP A 46 11.11 -4.64 -0.76
CA ASP A 46 12.44 -4.39 -0.22
C ASP A 46 13.41 -4.19 -1.39
N ASP A 47 14.06 -3.03 -1.40
CA ASP A 47 15.10 -2.64 -2.33
C ASP A 47 16.41 -2.50 -1.56
N HIS A 48 17.20 -3.57 -1.50
CA HIS A 48 18.52 -3.59 -0.86
C HIS A 48 18.53 -3.09 0.60
N GLY A 49 17.51 -3.45 1.39
CA GLY A 49 17.41 -3.07 2.81
C GLY A 49 16.73 -1.73 3.08
N VAL A 50 16.29 -1.02 2.05
CA VAL A 50 15.28 0.05 2.17
C VAL A 50 13.97 -0.40 1.53
N TRP A 51 12.87 0.23 1.87
CA TRP A 51 11.57 -0.04 1.26
C TRP A 51 11.29 0.95 0.14
N ALA A 52 10.65 0.45 -0.91
CA ALA A 52 10.18 1.23 -2.05
C ALA A 52 8.77 0.78 -2.44
N TRP A 53 8.07 1.62 -3.18
CA TRP A 53 6.80 1.25 -3.79
C TRP A 53 6.59 1.97 -5.12
N TRP A 54 5.83 1.33 -6.01
CA TRP A 54 5.43 1.88 -7.29
C TRP A 54 3.99 1.50 -7.62
N SER A 55 3.27 2.40 -8.28
CA SER A 55 2.01 2.08 -8.91
C SER A 55 2.25 1.13 -10.10
N ALA A 56 1.28 0.28 -10.42
CA ALA A 56 1.38 -0.71 -11.49
C ALA A 56 1.57 -0.09 -12.88
N ASP A 57 1.15 1.17 -13.07
CA ASP A 57 1.39 1.96 -14.27
C ASP A 57 2.75 2.69 -14.27
N HIS A 58 3.54 2.54 -13.20
CA HIS A 58 4.85 3.16 -12.98
C HIS A 58 4.85 4.70 -13.03
N THR A 59 3.69 5.35 -12.86
CA THR A 59 3.59 6.82 -12.89
C THR A 59 3.85 7.46 -11.52
N ARG A 60 3.75 6.69 -10.43
CA ARG A 60 3.90 7.16 -9.05
C ARG A 60 4.72 6.15 -8.26
N GLY A 61 5.53 6.65 -7.34
CA GLY A 61 6.33 5.80 -6.48
C GLY A 61 7.11 6.59 -5.45
N GLY A 62 7.81 5.86 -4.60
CA GLY A 62 8.76 6.40 -3.64
C GLY A 62 9.74 5.32 -3.20
N SER A 63 10.93 5.72 -2.78
CA SER A 63 12.00 4.82 -2.36
C SER A 63 12.80 5.41 -1.20
N GLY A 64 13.61 4.57 -0.54
CA GLY A 64 14.49 5.00 0.55
C GLY A 64 13.82 5.01 1.93
N PHE A 65 12.68 4.34 2.09
CA PHE A 65 11.99 4.27 3.37
C PHE A 65 12.66 3.26 4.30
N ARG A 66 12.83 3.62 5.57
CA ARG A 66 13.49 2.74 6.57
C ARG A 66 12.64 1.54 7.00
N SER A 67 11.35 1.53 6.67
CA SER A 67 10.42 0.45 7.03
C SER A 67 9.26 0.37 6.06
N LEU A 68 8.60 -0.79 6.03
CA LEU A 68 7.34 -0.99 5.31
C LEU A 68 6.27 0.01 5.75
N ASP A 69 6.09 0.19 7.06
CA ASP A 69 5.14 1.17 7.61
C ASP A 69 5.42 2.59 7.07
N ALA A 70 6.68 3.03 7.00
CA ALA A 70 7.03 4.34 6.46
C ALA A 70 6.73 4.45 4.96
N ALA A 71 6.97 3.40 4.17
CA ALA A 71 6.62 3.37 2.75
C ALA A 71 5.11 3.47 2.54
N LEU A 72 4.32 2.74 3.34
CA LEU A 72 2.85 2.77 3.29
C LEU A 72 2.28 4.09 3.78
N THR A 73 2.85 4.69 4.82
CA THR A 73 2.46 6.04 5.25
C THR A 73 2.68 7.05 4.12
N HIS A 74 3.83 7.01 3.45
CA HIS A 74 4.09 7.90 2.31
C HIS A 74 3.12 7.65 1.15
N LEU A 75 2.83 6.38 0.83
CA LEU A 75 1.80 6.03 -0.15
C LEU A 75 0.45 6.66 0.21
N CYS A 76 -0.04 6.45 1.43
CA CYS A 76 -1.31 7.01 1.88
C CYS A 76 -1.32 8.55 1.85
N GLN A 77 -0.21 9.20 2.21
CA GLN A 77 -0.07 10.65 2.09
C GLN A 77 -0.22 11.12 0.64
N LEU A 78 0.41 10.44 -0.32
CA LEU A 78 0.26 10.74 -1.74
C LEU A 78 -1.17 10.52 -2.23
N LEU A 79 -1.85 9.46 -1.80
CA LEU A 79 -3.26 9.23 -2.16
C LEU A 79 -4.17 10.32 -1.63
N HIS A 80 -3.91 10.79 -0.40
CA HIS A 80 -4.66 11.88 0.17
C HIS A 80 -4.39 13.20 -0.56
N GLN A 81 -3.13 13.51 -0.88
CA GLN A 81 -2.74 14.74 -1.56
C GLN A 81 -3.25 14.82 -3.00
N HIS A 82 -3.15 13.74 -3.77
CA HIS A 82 -3.53 13.75 -5.18
C HIS A 82 -5.01 13.52 -5.42
N PHE A 83 -5.66 12.72 -4.57
CA PHE A 83 -7.03 12.26 -4.83
C PHE A 83 -8.01 12.60 -3.69
N GLY A 84 -7.56 13.23 -2.60
CA GLY A 84 -8.39 13.50 -1.44
C GLY A 84 -8.79 12.24 -0.67
N THR A 85 -8.17 11.09 -0.95
CA THR A 85 -8.49 9.81 -0.34
C THR A 85 -7.72 9.64 0.97
N PRO A 86 -8.36 9.74 2.14
CA PRO A 86 -7.68 9.38 3.38
C PRO A 86 -7.36 7.87 3.35
N CYS A 87 -6.15 7.52 3.78
CA CYS A 87 -5.65 6.15 3.78
C CYS A 87 -4.80 5.96 5.03
N THR A 88 -4.91 4.80 5.68
CA THR A 88 -4.08 4.46 6.83
C THR A 88 -3.60 3.01 6.77
N PRO A 89 -2.31 2.73 7.04
CA PRO A 89 -1.86 1.37 7.22
C PRO A 89 -2.41 0.81 8.54
N THR A 90 -3.01 -0.37 8.48
CA THR A 90 -3.57 -1.09 9.64
C THR A 90 -2.93 -2.45 9.75
N ARG A 91 -2.34 -2.77 10.91
CA ARG A 91 -1.87 -4.13 11.18
C ARG A 91 -3.08 -4.99 11.50
N SER A 92 -3.23 -6.10 10.78
CA SER A 92 -4.13 -7.16 11.18
C SER A 92 -3.60 -7.76 12.48
N SER A 93 -4.02 -7.24 13.62
CA SER A 93 -3.81 -7.92 14.90
C SER A 93 -4.66 -9.18 14.89
N GLU A 94 -4.02 -10.33 14.66
CA GLU A 94 -4.62 -11.63 14.95
C GLU A 94 -4.97 -11.66 16.45
N PHE A 95 -6.23 -11.94 16.77
CA PHE A 95 -6.70 -12.28 18.11
C PHE A 95 -6.57 -13.79 18.31
#